data_AF-A0A843EII3-F1
#
_entry.id   AF-A0A843EII3-F1
#
_cell.length_a   1.000
_cell.length_b   1.000
_cell.length_c   1.000
_cell.angle_alpha   90.00
_cell.angle_beta   90.00
_cell.angle_gamma   90.00
#
_symmetry.space_group_name_H-M   'P 1'
#
loop_
_entity.id
_entity.type
_entity.pdbx_description
1 polymer ?
#
loop_
_entity_poly.entity_id
_entity_poly.type
_entity_poly.pdbx_seq_one_letter_code
_entity_poly.pdbx_strand_id
1 'polypeptide(L)'
;MTYKEISKEFLDKANVTIGDTIKVTKEDISYEGILLDRSEDAKDAYIVIKLDSGYNVGVNIESATIELIEKGDQPKIGFEGDKIEKDPNKQNISIISTGGTVSSIIDYKTGAVHPIFTAEDLLRANPELLDLANYDVKALYNILSE
;
A
#
# COMPACT_ATOMS: atom_id res chain seq x y z
N MET A 1 11.09 -3.70 -6.51
CA MET A 1 10.94 -2.29 -6.92
C MET A 1 10.61 -2.26 -8.39
N THR A 2 9.61 -1.47 -8.75
CA THR A 2 9.07 -1.39 -10.12
C THR A 2 9.88 -0.44 -11.03
N TYR A 3 10.80 0.32 -10.43
CA TYR A 3 11.81 1.09 -11.14
C TYR A 3 12.80 0.16 -11.87
N LYS A 4 13.07 0.48 -13.13
CA LYS A 4 13.95 -0.26 -14.04
C LYS A 4 15.11 0.64 -14.46
N GLU A 5 16.12 0.05 -15.09
CA GLU A 5 17.19 0.76 -15.81
C GLU A 5 17.75 1.98 -15.06
N ILE A 6 17.64 3.19 -15.63
CA ILE A 6 18.30 4.40 -15.13
C ILE A 6 17.65 4.86 -13.83
N SER A 7 16.33 4.74 -13.69
CA SER A 7 15.65 5.11 -12.44
C SER A 7 16.07 4.23 -11.29
N LYS A 8 16.26 2.93 -11.55
CA LYS A 8 16.73 2.00 -10.52
C LYS A 8 18.14 2.34 -10.07
N GLU A 9 19.07 2.52 -11.01
CA GLU A 9 20.45 2.89 -10.67
C GLU A 9 20.54 4.22 -9.92
N PHE A 10 19.70 5.18 -10.28
CA PHE A 10 19.63 6.48 -9.61
C PHE A 10 19.20 6.35 -8.14
N LEU A 11 18.17 5.55 -7.85
CA LEU A 11 17.71 5.29 -6.50
C LEU A 11 18.72 4.46 -5.68
N ASP A 12 19.31 3.42 -6.30
CA ASP A 12 20.29 2.54 -5.66
C ASP A 12 21.56 3.31 -5.28
N LYS A 13 22.05 4.23 -6.13
CA LYS A 13 23.21 5.10 -5.84
C LYS A 13 22.98 5.99 -4.62
N ALA A 14 21.75 6.41 -4.38
CA ALA A 14 21.36 7.23 -3.24
C ALA A 14 20.97 6.41 -2.01
N ASN A 15 20.95 5.08 -2.10
CA ASN A 15 20.50 4.15 -1.06
C ASN A 15 19.08 4.49 -0.53
N VAL A 16 18.19 4.88 -1.44
CA VAL A 16 16.80 5.26 -1.16
C VAL A 16 15.88 4.10 -1.53
N THR A 17 14.86 3.87 -0.70
CA THR A 17 13.83 2.84 -0.89
C THR A 17 12.43 3.45 -0.94
N ILE A 18 11.48 2.74 -1.56
CA ILE A 18 10.06 3.15 -1.57
C ILE A 18 9.58 3.36 -0.13
N GLY A 19 8.87 4.45 0.11
CA GLY A 19 8.42 4.88 1.44
C GLY A 19 9.35 5.86 2.14
N ASP A 20 10.59 6.03 1.68
CA ASP A 20 11.51 7.03 2.22
C ASP A 20 11.03 8.45 1.88
N THR A 21 11.21 9.39 2.81
CA THR A 21 11.07 10.81 2.53
C THR A 21 12.35 11.30 1.88
N ILE A 22 12.23 11.84 0.67
CA ILE A 22 13.34 12.31 -0.14
C ILE A 22 13.15 13.74 -0.58
N LYS A 23 14.28 14.40 -0.84
CA LYS A 23 14.33 15.67 -1.54
C LYS A 23 14.97 15.47 -2.90
N VAL A 24 14.26 15.91 -3.94
CA VAL A 24 14.71 15.83 -5.33
C VAL A 24 14.88 17.25 -5.85
N THR A 25 16.08 17.59 -6.31
CA THR A 25 16.37 18.91 -6.87
C THR A 25 16.68 18.78 -8.35
N LYS A 26 15.99 19.56 -9.18
CA LYS A 26 16.27 19.65 -10.61
C LYS A 26 16.35 21.13 -10.98
N GLU A 27 17.50 21.52 -11.55
CA GLU A 27 17.79 22.93 -11.83
C GLU A 27 17.61 23.78 -10.56
N ASP A 28 16.70 24.74 -10.56
CA ASP A 28 16.41 25.63 -9.43
C ASP A 28 15.16 25.24 -8.62
N ILE A 29 14.57 24.06 -8.93
CA ILE A 29 13.34 23.60 -8.28
C ILE A 29 13.64 22.36 -7.44
N SER A 30 13.24 22.41 -6.16
CA SER A 30 13.31 21.27 -5.25
C SER A 30 11.92 20.82 -4.81
N TYR A 31 11.70 19.51 -4.83
CA TYR A 31 10.52 18.87 -4.28
C TYR A 31 10.92 17.96 -3.12
N GLU A 32 10.11 17.95 -2.07
CA GLU A 32 10.28 17.07 -0.92
C GLU A 32 9.00 16.26 -0.72
N GLY A 33 9.15 14.96 -0.47
CA GLY A 33 8.01 14.07 -0.33
C GLY A 33 8.39 12.60 -0.19
N ILE A 34 7.36 11.76 -0.05
CA ILE A 34 7.52 10.31 0.10
C ILE A 34 7.73 9.69 -1.28
N LEU A 35 8.80 8.91 -1.47
CA LEU A 35 9.01 8.14 -2.69
C LEU A 35 7.95 7.04 -2.79
N LEU A 36 7.14 7.11 -3.85
CA LEU A 36 6.12 6.10 -4.13
C LEU A 36 6.63 5.06 -5.12
N ASP A 37 6.03 3.87 -5.07
CA ASP A 37 6.12 2.93 -6.18
C ASP A 37 5.33 3.44 -7.40
N ARG A 38 5.56 2.85 -8.56
CA ARG A 38 4.88 3.20 -9.81
C ARG A 38 4.49 1.95 -10.59
N SER A 39 3.68 2.13 -11.65
CA SER A 39 3.30 1.02 -12.55
C SER A 39 4.51 0.43 -13.29
N GLU A 40 4.49 -0.88 -13.57
CA GLU A 40 5.54 -1.59 -14.31
C GLU A 40 5.71 -1.10 -15.75
N ASP A 41 4.64 -0.55 -16.33
CA ASP A 41 4.57 -0.02 -17.68
C ASP A 41 4.99 1.45 -17.77
N ALA A 42 5.31 2.07 -16.62
CA ALA A 42 5.69 3.47 -16.60
C ALA A 42 7.05 3.70 -17.28
N LYS A 43 7.15 4.76 -18.08
CA LYS A 43 8.37 5.17 -18.77
C LYS A 43 9.53 5.38 -17.80
N ASP A 44 10.71 4.84 -18.12
CA ASP A 44 11.92 5.05 -17.34
C ASP A 44 12.38 6.52 -17.32
N ALA A 45 13.36 6.84 -16.47
CA ALA A 45 13.88 8.18 -16.17
C ALA A 45 12.92 9.10 -15.38
N TYR A 46 11.92 8.53 -14.70
CA TYR A 46 11.00 9.29 -13.85
C TYR A 46 10.80 8.58 -12.50
N ILE A 47 10.75 9.37 -11.44
CA ILE A 47 10.36 8.93 -10.09
C ILE A 47 9.07 9.61 -9.66
N VAL A 48 8.28 8.92 -8.82
CA VAL A 48 7.02 9.45 -8.30
C VAL A 48 7.18 9.78 -6.83
N ILE A 49 6.91 11.03 -6.48
CA ILE A 49 6.94 11.52 -5.09
C ILE A 49 5.55 12.01 -4.69
N LYS A 50 5.17 11.76 -3.44
CA LYS A 50 3.97 12.32 -2.82
C LYS A 50 4.36 13.51 -1.96
N LEU A 51 3.87 14.68 -2.34
CA LEU A 51 4.10 15.93 -1.61
C LEU A 51 3.31 15.95 -0.30
N ASP A 52 3.70 16.83 0.61
CA ASP A 52 2.99 17.12 1.85
C ASP A 52 1.52 17.54 1.63
N SER A 53 1.24 18.17 0.49
CA SER A 53 -0.09 18.54 0.03
C SER A 53 -0.99 17.35 -0.29
N GLY A 54 -0.43 16.13 -0.36
CA GLY A 54 -1.12 14.90 -0.73
C GLY A 54 -1.14 14.60 -2.23
N TYR A 55 -0.62 15.50 -3.06
CA TYR A 55 -0.52 15.31 -4.51
C TYR A 55 0.69 14.44 -4.88
N ASN A 56 0.51 13.59 -5.89
CA ASN A 56 1.58 12.79 -6.47
C ASN A 56 2.16 13.49 -7.70
N VAL A 57 3.49 13.58 -7.79
CA VAL A 57 4.21 14.23 -8.90
C VAL A 57 5.25 13.29 -9.47
N GLY A 58 5.32 13.22 -10.81
CA GLY A 58 6.38 12.54 -11.54
C GLY A 58 7.53 13.50 -11.83
N VAL A 59 8.74 13.20 -11.37
CA VAL A 59 9.93 14.01 -11.60
C VAL A 59 10.88 13.27 -12.53
N ASN A 60 11.25 13.92 -13.63
CA ASN A 60 12.27 13.39 -14.54
C ASN A 60 13.65 13.47 -13.88
N ILE A 61 14.37 12.35 -13.80
CA ILE A 61 15.64 12.25 -13.07
C ILE A 61 16.86 12.72 -13.86
N GLU A 62 16.71 13.04 -15.15
CA GLU A 62 17.83 13.55 -15.94
C GLU A 62 18.29 14.90 -15.38
N SER A 63 19.56 14.96 -14.98
CA SER A 63 20.18 16.10 -14.31
C SER A 63 19.54 16.48 -12.97
N ALA A 64 18.81 15.56 -12.34
CA ALA A 64 18.30 15.74 -10.98
C ALA A 64 19.29 15.18 -9.94
N THR A 65 19.27 15.75 -8.74
CA THR A 65 19.91 15.18 -7.55
C THR A 65 18.86 14.70 -6.57
N ILE A 66 19.20 13.69 -5.78
CA ILE A 66 18.33 13.10 -4.77
C ILE A 66 19.07 13.02 -3.44
N GLU A 67 18.37 13.35 -2.37
CA GLU A 67 18.85 13.31 -1.00
C GLU A 67 17.82 12.59 -0.13
N LEU A 68 18.30 11.67 0.71
CA LEU A 68 17.46 11.02 1.72
C LEU A 68 17.28 11.97 2.90
N ILE A 69 16.03 12.29 3.24
CA ILE A 69 15.68 13.13 4.40
C ILE A 69 15.34 12.24 5.60
N GLU A 70 14.49 11.24 5.38
CA GLU A 70 14.02 10.33 6.43
C GLU A 70 13.79 8.94 5.86
N LYS A 71 14.16 7.90 6.62
CA LYS A 71 13.86 6.51 6.24
C LYS A 71 12.38 6.22 6.46
N GLY A 72 11.79 5.55 5.48
CA GLY A 72 10.39 5.18 5.51
C GLY A 72 10.09 4.16 6.60
N ASP A 73 9.09 4.44 7.41
CA ASP A 73 8.48 3.42 8.27
C ASP A 73 7.59 2.52 7.44
N GLN A 74 7.73 1.20 7.61
CA GLN A 74 6.75 0.28 7.06
C GLN A 74 5.40 0.52 7.75
N PRO A 75 4.33 0.85 7.00
CA PRO A 75 3.02 0.98 7.61
C PRO A 75 2.64 -0.39 8.18
N LYS A 76 2.30 -0.43 9.48
CA LYS A 76 1.68 -1.59 10.10
C LYS A 76 0.26 -1.69 9.55
N ILE A 77 0.14 -2.33 8.40
CA ILE A 77 -1.14 -2.58 7.73
C ILE A 77 -1.70 -3.86 8.30
N GLY A 78 -2.91 -3.77 8.84
CA GLY A 78 -3.53 -4.84 9.61
C GLY A 78 -3.63 -4.45 11.07
N PHE A 79 -4.76 -4.81 11.66
CA PHE A 79 -4.98 -4.61 13.08
C PHE A 79 -4.61 -5.91 13.80
N GLU A 80 -3.71 -5.85 14.77
CA GLU A 80 -3.61 -6.91 15.79
C GLU A 80 -4.93 -6.85 16.58
N GLY A 81 -5.88 -7.69 16.20
CA GLY A 81 -7.23 -7.70 16.75
C GLY A 81 -7.44 -8.82 17.76
N ASP A 82 -8.08 -8.46 18.87
CA ASP A 82 -8.61 -9.41 19.83
C ASP A 82 -9.49 -10.46 19.15
N LYS A 83 -9.41 -11.70 19.66
CA LYS A 83 -10.25 -12.79 19.17
C LYS A 83 -11.72 -12.41 19.33
N ILE A 84 -12.45 -12.38 18.23
CA ILE A 84 -13.90 -12.17 18.23
C ILE A 84 -14.57 -13.38 18.91
N GLU A 85 -15.32 -13.12 19.99
CA GLU A 85 -16.02 -14.16 20.72
C GLU A 85 -17.16 -14.75 19.88
N LYS A 86 -17.29 -16.08 19.90
CA LYS A 86 -18.33 -16.80 19.16
C LYS A 86 -19.55 -17.02 20.04
N ASP A 87 -20.74 -16.79 19.49
CA ASP A 87 -22.02 -17.07 20.16
C ASP A 87 -22.46 -18.51 19.85
N PRO A 88 -22.61 -19.40 20.84
CA PRO A 88 -23.05 -20.78 20.63
C PRO A 88 -24.43 -20.92 19.98
N ASN A 89 -25.27 -19.89 20.06
CA ASN A 89 -26.64 -19.91 19.51
C ASN A 89 -26.69 -19.48 18.04
N LYS A 90 -25.60 -18.94 17.51
CA LYS A 90 -25.50 -18.47 16.12
C LYS A 90 -24.90 -19.55 15.22
N GLN A 91 -25.33 -19.54 13.96
CA GLN A 91 -24.78 -20.45 12.95
C GLN A 91 -23.31 -20.11 12.67
N ASN A 92 -22.53 -21.12 12.28
CA ASN A 92 -21.16 -20.92 11.83
C ASN A 92 -21.14 -20.83 10.30
N ILE A 93 -20.64 -19.72 9.77
CA ILE A 93 -20.52 -19.46 8.33
C ILE A 93 -19.04 -19.31 7.98
N SER A 94 -18.59 -20.06 6.97
CA SER A 94 -17.26 -19.89 6.40
C SER A 94 -17.33 -19.10 5.09
N ILE A 95 -16.53 -18.05 5.00
CA ILE A 95 -16.35 -17.24 3.80
C ILE A 95 -14.99 -17.61 3.20
N ILE A 96 -15.02 -18.13 1.98
CA ILE A 96 -13.82 -18.50 1.24
C ILE A 96 -13.58 -17.45 0.17
N SER A 97 -12.48 -16.72 0.27
CA SER A 97 -12.03 -15.81 -0.78
C SER A 97 -11.13 -16.55 -1.77
N THR A 98 -11.40 -16.38 -3.06
CA THR A 98 -10.61 -16.97 -4.16
C THR A 98 -9.90 -15.91 -5.01
N GLY A 99 -9.98 -14.65 -4.60
CA GLY A 99 -9.68 -13.48 -5.41
C GLY A 99 -10.88 -12.56 -5.49
N GLY A 100 -10.73 -11.42 -6.16
CA GLY A 100 -11.70 -10.33 -6.05
C GLY A 100 -11.68 -9.71 -4.65
N THR A 101 -11.69 -8.38 -4.58
CA THR A 101 -11.59 -7.68 -3.30
C THR A 101 -12.98 -7.32 -2.78
N VAL A 102 -13.50 -8.10 -1.82
CA VAL A 102 -14.80 -7.86 -1.18
C VAL A 102 -14.74 -6.68 -0.18
N SER A 103 -13.56 -6.43 0.40
CA SER A 103 -13.28 -5.28 1.27
C SER A 103 -11.80 -4.89 1.20
N SER A 104 -11.46 -3.63 1.43
CA SER A 104 -10.08 -3.13 1.37
C SER A 104 -9.81 -2.00 2.37
N ILE A 105 -8.55 -1.85 2.78
CA ILE A 105 -8.06 -0.75 3.61
C ILE A 105 -7.18 0.15 2.74
N ILE A 106 -7.39 1.46 2.87
CA ILE A 106 -6.57 2.46 2.19
C ILE A 106 -5.46 2.90 3.15
N ASP A 107 -4.21 2.76 2.73
CA ASP A 107 -3.09 3.43 3.39
C ASP A 107 -3.01 4.88 2.89
N TYR A 108 -3.48 5.83 3.70
CA TYR A 108 -3.48 7.24 3.34
C TYR A 108 -2.07 7.85 3.21
N LYS A 109 -1.02 7.24 3.80
CA LYS A 109 0.36 7.71 3.61
C LYS A 109 0.80 7.45 2.18
N THR A 110 0.66 6.22 1.69
CA THR A 110 1.11 5.84 0.34
C THR A 110 0.06 6.02 -0.75
N GLY A 111 -1.22 6.09 -0.38
CA GLY A 111 -2.37 6.00 -1.29
C GLY A 111 -2.67 4.59 -1.78
N ALA A 112 -1.96 3.57 -1.28
CA ALA A 112 -2.15 2.18 -1.69
C ALA A 112 -3.45 1.60 -1.12
N VAL A 113 -4.06 0.69 -1.90
CA VAL A 113 -5.26 -0.06 -1.50
C VAL A 113 -4.85 -1.49 -1.20
N HIS A 114 -5.07 -1.91 0.04
CA HIS A 114 -4.72 -3.25 0.51
C HIS A 114 -6.00 -4.08 0.67
N PRO A 115 -6.10 -5.24 0.00
CA PRO A 115 -7.24 -6.14 0.16
C PRO A 115 -7.30 -6.72 1.59
N ILE A 116 -8.52 -6.83 2.12
CA ILE A 116 -8.81 -7.47 3.41
C ILE A 116 -8.97 -8.99 3.19
N PHE A 117 -8.28 -9.80 3.99
CA PHE A 117 -8.34 -11.26 3.91
C PHE A 117 -8.69 -11.97 5.22
N THR A 118 -8.70 -11.28 6.35
CA THR A 118 -8.97 -11.89 7.66
C THR A 118 -10.44 -11.74 8.08
N ALA A 119 -10.88 -12.60 9.00
CA ALA A 119 -12.22 -12.49 9.57
C ALA A 119 -12.36 -11.22 10.41
N GLU A 120 -11.32 -10.84 11.15
CA GLU A 120 -11.36 -9.63 11.97
C GLU A 120 -11.53 -8.37 11.13
N ASP A 121 -10.80 -8.28 10.01
CA ASP A 121 -10.87 -7.12 9.13
C ASP A 121 -12.26 -7.01 8.45
N LEU A 122 -12.85 -8.13 8.01
CA LEU A 122 -14.20 -8.14 7.42
C LEU A 122 -15.26 -7.72 8.44
N LEU A 123 -15.19 -8.26 9.65
CA LEU A 123 -16.15 -7.98 10.73
C LEU A 123 -15.99 -6.57 11.29
N ARG A 124 -14.80 -5.99 11.28
CA ARG A 124 -14.59 -4.57 11.62
C ARG A 124 -15.13 -3.64 10.55
N ALA A 125 -14.96 -3.98 9.28
CA ALA A 125 -15.53 -3.22 8.18
C ALA A 125 -17.08 -3.32 8.15
N ASN A 126 -17.64 -4.43 8.65
CA ASN A 126 -19.09 -4.71 8.64
C ASN A 126 -19.53 -5.29 10.00
N PRO A 127 -19.57 -4.47 11.09
CA PRO A 127 -19.91 -4.95 12.43
C PRO A 127 -21.29 -5.61 12.53
N GLU A 128 -22.23 -5.22 11.67
CA GLU A 128 -23.57 -5.76 11.57
C GLU A 128 -23.62 -7.28 11.27
N LEU A 129 -22.54 -7.83 10.71
CA LEU A 129 -22.43 -9.28 10.51
C LEU A 129 -22.43 -10.01 11.86
N LEU A 130 -21.84 -9.45 12.91
CA LEU A 130 -21.78 -10.08 14.24
C LEU A 130 -23.16 -10.42 14.80
N ASP A 131 -24.21 -9.70 14.40
CA ASP A 131 -25.58 -9.97 14.84
C ASP A 131 -26.21 -11.20 14.16
N LEU A 132 -25.71 -11.58 12.98
CA LEU A 132 -26.31 -12.60 12.11
C LEU A 132 -25.74 -14.00 12.35
N ALA A 133 -24.41 -14.14 12.45
CA ALA A 133 -23.74 -15.43 12.53
C ALA A 133 -22.31 -15.32 13.12
N ASN A 134 -21.69 -16.47 13.39
CA ASN A 134 -20.25 -16.55 13.64
C ASN A 134 -19.52 -16.77 12.31
N TYR A 135 -18.57 -15.91 11.98
CA TYR A 135 -17.85 -15.98 10.69
C TYR A 135 -16.42 -16.48 10.83
N ASP A 136 -15.98 -17.29 9.87
CA ASP A 136 -14.59 -17.69 9.65
C ASP A 136 -14.23 -17.31 8.21
N VAL A 137 -13.23 -16.46 8.00
CA VAL A 137 -12.83 -15.99 6.67
C VAL A 137 -11.48 -16.58 6.33
N LYS A 138 -11.39 -17.23 5.17
CA LYS A 138 -10.15 -17.82 4.66
C LYS A 138 -9.93 -17.43 3.21
N ALA A 139 -8.78 -16.84 2.93
CA ALA A 139 -8.30 -16.69 1.56
C ALA A 139 -7.69 -18.02 1.08
N LEU A 140 -8.39 -18.69 0.15
CA LEU A 140 -7.93 -19.92 -0.47
C LEU A 140 -7.05 -19.63 -1.69
N TYR A 141 -7.46 -18.66 -2.52
CA TYR A 141 -6.73 -18.20 -3.69
C TYR A 141 -6.79 -16.66 -3.78
N ASN A 142 -5.94 -16.06 -4.61
CA ASN A 142 -5.99 -14.64 -4.96
C ASN A 142 -5.82 -14.49 -6.47
N ILE A 143 -6.87 -14.79 -7.22
CA ILE A 143 -6.85 -14.84 -8.69
C ILE A 143 -7.85 -13.82 -9.24
N LEU A 144 -7.45 -13.05 -10.26
CA LEU A 144 -8.38 -12.19 -11.01
C LEU A 144 -9.40 -13.06 -11.74
N SER A 145 -10.66 -12.61 -11.80
CA SER A 145 -11.72 -13.40 -12.43
C SER A 145 -11.66 -13.46 -13.96
N GLU A 146 -10.76 -12.69 -14.57
CA GLU A 146 -10.52 -12.61 -16.03
C GLU A 146 -9.59 -13.74 -16.51
#